data_AF-A0A1Q7HR41-F1
#
_entry.id   AF-A0A1Q7HR41-F1
#
_cell.length_a   1.000
_cell.length_b   1.000
_cell.length_c   1.000
_cell.angle_alpha   90.00
_cell.angle_beta   90.00
_cell.angle_gamma   90.00
#
_symmetry.space_group_name_H-M   'P 1'
#
loop_
_entity.id
_entity.type
_entity.pdbx_description
1 polymer ?
#
loop_
_entity_poly.entity_id
_entity_poly.type
_entity_poly.pdbx_seq_one_letter_code
_entity_poly.pdbx_strand_id
1 'polypeptide(L)'
;MPRGSAPAQAAAAALTALDTESHQIELVLRSVRSFPQLIAIENRIQSFPGVTRVYMHRTGVDGSATLTVQLEPQMDRDEFAAALGRNDRPQITVDNVAGDQIEATVAQ
;
A
#
# COMPACT_ATOMS: atom_id res chain seq x y z
N MET A 1 54.44 1.48 -2.76
CA MET A 1 53.38 0.45 -2.85
C MET A 1 52.29 0.75 -1.82
N PRO A 2 51.23 1.53 -2.12
CA PRO A 2 50.06 1.60 -1.26
C PRO A 2 49.04 0.53 -1.65
N ARG A 3 48.66 -0.30 -0.68
CA ARG A 3 47.61 -1.31 -0.78
C ARG A 3 46.24 -0.65 -0.68
N GLY A 4 45.37 -1.03 -1.61
CA GLY A 4 43.98 -1.44 -1.35
C GLY A 4 43.07 -0.45 -0.64
N SER A 5 42.42 0.42 -1.39
CA SER A 5 41.23 1.15 -0.96
C SER A 5 40.07 0.83 -1.90
N ALA A 6 39.33 -0.26 -1.63
CA ALA A 6 37.96 -0.47 -2.09
C ALA A 6 37.34 -1.73 -1.44
N PRO A 7 36.73 -1.60 -0.25
CA PRO A 7 35.44 -2.27 -0.06
C PRO A 7 34.32 -1.32 0.40
N ALA A 8 34.64 -0.10 0.81
CA ALA A 8 33.64 0.84 1.33
C ALA A 8 32.64 1.33 0.27
N GLN A 9 33.07 1.44 -0.99
CA GLN A 9 32.22 1.97 -2.06
C GLN A 9 31.17 0.95 -2.55
N ALA A 10 31.44 -0.36 -2.42
CA ALA A 10 30.46 -1.41 -2.74
C ALA A 10 29.39 -1.55 -1.64
N ALA A 11 29.77 -1.36 -0.37
CA ALA A 11 28.82 -1.36 0.75
C ALA A 11 27.87 -0.15 0.70
N ALA A 12 28.38 1.02 0.31
CA ALA A 12 27.55 2.23 0.16
C ALA A 12 26.49 2.09 -0.94
N ALA A 13 26.83 1.47 -2.09
CA ALA A 13 25.86 1.21 -3.16
C ALA A 13 24.78 0.18 -2.75
N ALA A 14 25.13 -0.80 -1.91
CA ALA A 14 24.16 -1.74 -1.35
C ALA A 14 23.21 -1.09 -0.33
N LEU A 15 23.69 -0.09 0.43
CA LEU A 15 22.86 0.72 1.33
C LEU A 15 21.95 1.69 0.56
N THR A 16 22.40 2.24 -0.57
CA THR A 16 21.56 3.09 -1.44
C THR A 16 20.52 2.28 -2.22
N ALA A 17 20.74 0.99 -2.48
CA ALA A 17 19.72 0.13 -3.08
C ALA A 17 18.56 -0.23 -2.11
N LEU A 18 18.78 -0.04 -0.80
CA LEU A 18 17.72 -0.18 0.22
C LEU A 18 16.82 1.06 0.30
N ASP A 19 17.21 2.16 -0.35
CA ASP A 19 16.35 3.31 -0.65
C ASP A 19 15.66 3.06 -1.99
N THR A 20 15.08 1.89 -2.13
CA THR A 20 14.00 1.70 -3.09
C THR A 20 12.81 2.37 -2.43
N GLU A 21 12.69 3.69 -2.65
CA GLU A 21 11.67 4.58 -2.10
C GLU A 21 10.32 3.86 -2.18
N SER A 22 9.88 3.28 -1.06
CA SER A 22 8.64 2.53 -1.03
C SER A 22 7.53 3.57 -1.06
N HIS A 23 6.80 3.64 -2.17
CA HIS A 23 5.78 4.65 -2.33
C HIS A 23 4.61 4.34 -1.40
N GLN A 24 4.31 5.30 -0.53
CA GLN A 24 3.25 5.18 0.45
C GLN A 24 2.00 5.86 -0.09
N ILE A 25 0.92 5.11 -0.17
CA ILE A 25 -0.39 5.64 -0.53
C ILE A 25 -1.36 5.54 0.65
N GLU A 26 -2.32 6.45 0.69
CA GLU A 26 -3.42 6.46 1.64
C GLU A 26 -4.68 5.92 0.95
N LEU A 27 -5.20 4.80 1.45
CA LEU A 27 -6.47 4.23 1.03
C LEU A 27 -7.57 4.61 2.01
N VAL A 28 -8.50 5.45 1.56
CA VAL A 28 -9.69 5.83 2.32
C VAL A 28 -10.85 4.95 1.89
N LEU A 29 -11.24 4.04 2.78
CA LEU A 29 -12.41 3.18 2.62
C LEU A 29 -13.65 3.84 3.19
N ARG A 30 -14.75 3.81 2.44
CA ARG A 30 -16.08 4.24 2.89
C ARG A 30 -16.99 3.04 3.08
N SER A 31 -18.01 3.20 3.93
CA SER A 31 -19.05 2.18 4.20
C SER A 31 -18.54 0.89 4.86
N VAL A 32 -17.46 0.97 5.62
CA VAL A 32 -16.97 -0.13 6.44
C VAL A 32 -17.89 -0.28 7.66
N ARG A 33 -18.62 -1.39 7.71
CA ARG A 33 -19.67 -1.61 8.73
C ARG A 33 -19.16 -2.29 9.99
N SER A 34 -18.04 -3.01 9.92
CA SER A 34 -17.60 -3.86 11.02
C SER A 34 -16.09 -4.09 11.01
N PHE A 35 -15.51 -4.24 12.20
CA PHE A 35 -14.08 -4.52 12.34
C PHE A 35 -13.62 -5.81 11.62
N PRO A 36 -14.36 -6.93 11.63
CA PRO A 36 -13.97 -8.12 10.85
C PRO A 36 -13.89 -7.86 9.34
N GLN A 37 -14.71 -6.95 8.81
CA GLN A 37 -14.66 -6.56 7.40
C GLN A 37 -13.34 -5.81 7.10
N LEU A 38 -12.88 -4.95 8.01
CA LEU A 38 -11.58 -4.28 7.86
C LEU A 38 -10.44 -5.26 7.85
N ILE A 39 -10.44 -6.23 8.76
CA ILE A 39 -9.40 -7.26 8.81
C ILE A 39 -9.39 -8.09 7.52
N ALA A 40 -10.55 -8.40 6.95
CA ALA A 40 -10.62 -9.07 5.65
C ALA A 40 -10.04 -8.21 4.52
N ILE A 41 -10.31 -6.90 4.51
CA ILE A 41 -9.76 -5.96 3.53
C ILE A 41 -8.24 -5.79 3.70
N GLU A 42 -7.75 -5.63 4.93
CA GLU A 42 -6.33 -5.52 5.24
C GLU A 42 -5.56 -6.77 4.78
N ASN A 43 -6.03 -7.96 5.16
CA ASN A 43 -5.42 -9.22 4.73
C ASN A 43 -5.42 -9.36 3.21
N ARG A 44 -6.51 -8.95 2.54
CA ARG A 44 -6.59 -8.96 1.07
C ARG A 44 -5.56 -8.01 0.47
N ILE A 45 -5.49 -6.77 0.94
CA ILE A 45 -4.52 -5.77 0.48
C ILE A 45 -3.10 -6.28 0.68
N GLN A 46 -2.80 -6.84 1.86
CA GLN A 46 -1.49 -7.40 2.18
C GLN A 46 -1.13 -8.62 1.33
N SER A 47 -2.12 -9.32 0.77
CA SER A 47 -1.90 -10.46 -0.12
C SER A 47 -1.60 -10.04 -1.57
N PHE A 48 -1.74 -8.76 -1.93
CA PHE A 48 -1.42 -8.32 -3.30
C PHE A 48 0.09 -8.35 -3.55
N PRO A 49 0.51 -8.85 -4.72
CA PRO A 49 1.89 -8.65 -5.17
C PRO A 49 2.16 -7.16 -5.34
N GLY A 50 3.33 -6.68 -4.90
CA GLY A 50 3.63 -5.25 -4.91
C GLY A 50 3.21 -4.49 -3.66
N VAL A 51 2.53 -5.12 -2.69
CA VAL A 51 2.26 -4.50 -1.37
C VAL A 51 3.28 -5.01 -0.35
N THR A 52 4.09 -4.09 0.17
CA THR A 52 5.09 -4.38 1.21
C THR A 52 4.48 -4.36 2.60
N ARG A 53 3.58 -3.40 2.86
CA ARG A 53 2.94 -3.25 4.18
C ARG A 53 1.61 -2.54 4.12
N VAL A 54 0.78 -2.82 5.11
CA VAL A 54 -0.50 -2.15 5.32
C VAL A 54 -0.59 -1.75 6.79
N TYR A 55 -0.99 -0.51 7.05
CA TYR A 55 -1.26 -0.01 8.39
C TYR A 55 -2.66 0.58 8.44
N MET A 56 -3.44 0.21 9.44
CA MET A 56 -4.74 0.82 9.66
C MET A 56 -4.60 2.00 10.63
N HIS A 57 -5.05 3.18 10.23
CA HIS A 57 -4.89 4.40 11.03
C HIS A 57 -6.11 4.74 11.87
N ARG A 58 -7.32 4.72 11.28
CA ARG A 58 -8.52 5.17 11.99
C ARG A 58 -9.80 4.71 11.32
N THR A 59 -10.78 4.30 12.12
CA THR A 59 -12.19 4.22 11.71
C THR A 59 -12.92 5.49 12.12
N GLY A 60 -13.50 6.19 11.16
CA GLY A 60 -14.37 7.34 11.40
C GLY A 60 -15.73 6.91 11.97
N VAL A 61 -16.40 7.82 12.67
CA VAL A 61 -17.76 7.60 13.21
C VAL A 61 -18.80 7.34 12.10
N ASP A 62 -18.51 7.77 10.87
CA ASP A 62 -19.32 7.58 9.68
C ASP A 62 -19.09 6.22 8.98
N GLY A 63 -18.31 5.32 9.58
CA GLY A 63 -17.95 4.03 8.96
C GLY A 63 -16.92 4.16 7.84
N SER A 64 -16.13 5.24 7.84
CA SER A 64 -14.92 5.33 7.01
C SER A 64 -13.74 4.66 7.71
N ALA A 65 -12.76 4.18 6.95
CA ALA A 65 -11.51 3.69 7.49
C ALA A 65 -10.35 4.14 6.61
N THR A 66 -9.29 4.65 7.23
CA THR A 66 -8.07 5.03 6.53
C THR A 66 -7.01 3.96 6.73
N LEU A 67 -6.48 3.45 5.64
CA LEU A 67 -5.37 2.53 5.60
C LEU A 67 -4.23 3.18 4.86
N THR A 68 -3.01 2.90 5.29
CA THR A 68 -1.80 3.34 4.63
C THR A 68 -1.13 2.12 4.04
N VAL A 69 -0.99 2.10 2.73
CA VAL A 69 -0.43 0.98 1.97
C VAL A 69 0.94 1.40 1.47
N GLN A 70 1.95 0.61 1.82
CA GLN A 70 3.30 0.75 1.29
C GLN A 70 3.42 -0.19 0.10
N LEU A 71 3.63 0.40 -1.07
CA LEU A 71 3.83 -0.32 -2.31
C LEU A 71 5.33 -0.50 -2.59
N GLU A 72 5.65 -1.56 -3.31
CA GLU A 72 6.96 -1.71 -3.92
C GLU A 72 7.17 -0.61 -4.98
N PRO A 73 8.42 -0.19 -5.24
CA PRO A 73 8.72 0.91 -6.16
C PRO A 73 8.27 0.65 -7.61
N GLN A 74 8.11 -0.63 -7.96
CA GLN A 74 7.68 -1.10 -9.27
C GLN A 74 6.16 -1.12 -9.44
N MET A 75 5.40 -0.95 -8.36
CA MET A 75 3.94 -1.02 -8.34
C MET A 75 3.35 0.39 -8.42
N ASP A 76 2.65 0.68 -9.52
CA ASP A 76 1.92 1.94 -9.68
C ASP A 76 0.63 1.96 -8.85
N ARG A 77 0.28 3.13 -8.30
CA ARG A 77 -0.96 3.32 -7.55
C ARG A 77 -2.21 3.02 -8.39
N ASP A 78 -2.18 3.36 -9.68
CA ASP A 78 -3.30 3.18 -10.61
C ASP A 78 -3.47 1.69 -10.94
N GLU A 79 -2.36 0.96 -11.05
CA GLU A 79 -2.37 -0.50 -11.15
C GLU A 79 -2.92 -1.13 -9.88
N PHE A 80 -2.50 -0.65 -8.70
CA PHE A 80 -3.03 -1.08 -7.42
C PHE A 80 -4.54 -0.80 -7.29
N ALA A 81 -5.00 0.38 -7.68
CA ALA A 81 -6.41 0.76 -7.70
C ALA A 81 -7.23 -0.18 -8.60
N ALA A 82 -6.74 -0.45 -9.81
CA ALA A 82 -7.38 -1.38 -10.74
C ALA A 82 -7.42 -2.81 -10.18
N ALA A 83 -6.37 -3.24 -9.46
CA ALA A 83 -6.30 -4.54 -8.82
C ALA A 83 -7.27 -4.65 -7.62
N LEU A 84 -7.40 -3.58 -6.83
CA LEU A 84 -8.33 -3.48 -5.71
C LEU A 84 -9.80 -3.60 -6.18
N GLY A 85 -10.12 -2.96 -7.31
CA GLY A 85 -11.43 -2.98 -7.97
C GLY A 85 -11.81 -4.32 -8.62
N ARG A 86 -10.90 -5.31 -8.67
CA ARG A 86 -11.25 -6.62 -9.23
C ARG A 86 -12.29 -7.32 -8.37
N ASN A 87 -13.20 -8.00 -9.06
CA ASN A 87 -14.43 -8.59 -8.53
C ASN A 87 -14.15 -9.83 -7.64
N ASP A 88 -13.63 -9.57 -6.45
CA ASP A 88 -13.35 -10.57 -5.41
C ASP A 88 -13.87 -10.05 -4.06
N ARG A 89 -14.31 -10.95 -3.17
CA ARG A 89 -14.89 -10.54 -1.88
C ARG A 89 -13.79 -10.20 -0.88
N PRO A 90 -13.91 -9.10 -0.12
CA PRO A 90 -14.96 -8.07 -0.13
C PRO A 90 -14.91 -7.19 -1.38
N GLN A 91 -16.09 -6.84 -1.93
CA GLN A 91 -16.18 -5.99 -3.11
C GLN A 91 -15.74 -4.57 -2.73
N ILE A 92 -14.69 -4.08 -3.38
CA ILE A 92 -14.17 -2.73 -3.18
C ILE A 92 -14.25 -2.04 -4.52
N THR A 93 -14.96 -0.90 -4.57
CA THR A 93 -15.07 -0.07 -5.77
C THR A 93 -14.21 1.16 -5.56
N VAL A 94 -13.27 1.41 -6.47
CA VAL A 94 -12.48 2.65 -6.43
C VAL A 94 -13.35 3.79 -6.96
N ASP A 95 -13.56 4.81 -6.13
CA ASP A 95 -14.35 5.98 -6.46
C ASP A 95 -13.48 7.09 -7.07
N ASN A 96 -12.27 7.27 -6.54
CA ASN A 96 -11.36 8.35 -6.92
C ASN A 96 -9.90 7.98 -6.64
N VAL A 97 -8.98 8.49 -7.47
CA VAL A 97 -7.53 8.39 -7.28
C VAL A 97 -6.95 9.79 -7.46
N ALA A 98 -6.41 10.36 -6.38
CA ALA A 98 -5.92 11.74 -6.36
C ALA A 98 -4.62 11.85 -5.56
N GLY A 99 -3.52 12.19 -6.23
CA GLY A 99 -2.20 12.21 -5.59
C GLY A 99 -1.86 10.84 -5.00
N ASP A 100 -1.32 10.79 -3.79
CA ASP A 100 -1.05 9.54 -3.08
C ASP A 100 -2.27 8.97 -2.35
N GLN A 101 -3.48 9.49 -2.62
CA GLN A 101 -4.71 9.02 -1.98
C GLN A 101 -5.61 8.28 -2.97
N ILE A 102 -6.14 7.14 -2.52
CA ILE A 102 -7.18 6.36 -3.21
C ILE A 102 -8.41 6.36 -2.33
N GLU A 103 -9.53 6.78 -2.88
CA GLU A 103 -10.83 6.68 -2.22
C GLU A 103 -11.60 5.51 -2.81
N ALA A 104 -12.09 4.63 -1.95
CA ALA A 104 -12.86 3.47 -2.37
C ALA A 104 -14.03 3.20 -1.43
N THR A 105 -15.09 2.64 -1.98
CA THR A 105 -16.29 2.26 -1.26
C THR A 105 -16.37 0.74 -1.19
N VAL A 106 -16.60 0.23 0.01
CA VAL A 106 -16.79 -1.21 0.22
C VAL A 106 -18.25 -1.57 -0.03
N ALA A 107 -18.49 -2.38 -1.06
CA ALA A 107 -19.79 -2.92 -1.42
C ALA A 107 -20.05 -4.27 -0.70
N GLN A 108 -21.34 -4.62 -0.57
CA GLN A 108 -21.83 -5.78 0.19
C GLN A 108 -21.75 -7.10 -0.60
#